data_AF-A0A7C7RXZ4-F1
#
_entry.id   AF-A0A7C7RXZ4-F1
#
_cell.length_a   1.000
_cell.length_b   1.000
_cell.length_c   1.000
_cell.angle_alpha   90.00
_cell.angle_beta   90.00
_cell.angle_gamma   90.00
#
_symmetry.space_group_name_H-M   'P 1'
#
loop_
_entity.id
_entity.type
_entity.pdbx_description
1 polymer ?
#
loop_
_entity_poly.entity_id
_entity_poly.type
_entity_poly.pdbx_seq_one_letter_code
_entity_poly.pdbx_strand_id
1 'polypeptide(L)' 'MLLSLEAAHLQPGHSPLSDLVYAAHSSDVVGVFVDGRPLLLEGELLTIDEERVRAECRARARKYR' A
#
# COMPACT_ATOMS: atom_id res chain seq x y z
N MET A 1 8.05 -7.67 1.06
CA MET A 1 7.45 -6.32 0.99
C MET A 1 8.57 -5.34 0.67
N LEU A 2 8.30 -4.35 -0.18
CA LEU A 2 9.21 -3.28 -0.57
C LEU A 2 8.56 -1.94 -0.23
N LEU A 3 9.36 -1.00 0.27
CA LEU A 3 8.92 0.35 0.68
C LEU A 3 9.79 1.40 -0.02
N SER A 4 9.18 2.53 -0.36
CA SER A 4 9.90 3.76 -0.72
C SER A 4 10.26 4.53 0.56
N LEU A 5 11.48 5.09 0.60
CA LEU A 5 11.95 5.95 1.68
C LEU A 5 12.09 7.42 1.26
N GLU A 6 11.53 7.78 0.11
CA GLU A 6 11.70 9.12 -0.50
C GLU A 6 10.64 10.12 -0.03
N ALA A 7 9.57 9.64 0.60
CA ALA A 7 8.48 10.50 1.04
C ALA A 7 8.94 11.52 2.10
N ALA A 8 8.34 12.71 2.07
CA ALA A 8 8.76 13.82 2.93
C ALA A 8 8.67 13.50 4.43
N HIS A 9 7.71 12.67 4.85
CA HIS A 9 7.56 12.24 6.25
C HIS A 9 8.63 11.24 6.72
N LEU A 10 9.46 10.73 5.80
CA LEU A 10 10.60 9.86 6.10
C LEU A 10 11.93 10.63 6.12
N GLN A 11 11.92 11.94 5.83
CA GLN A 11 13.13 12.76 5.85
C GLN A 11 13.37 13.35 7.25
N PRO A 12 14.63 13.37 7.73
CA PRO A 12 15.88 13.14 6.99
C PRO A 12 16.39 11.68 6.95
N GLY A 13 15.60 10.69 7.37
CA GLY A 13 15.93 9.27 7.22
C GLY A 13 17.07 8.78 8.12
N HIS A 14 17.09 9.19 9.39
CA HIS A 14 18.19 8.87 10.32
C HIS A 14 18.35 7.37 10.60
N SER A 15 17.26 6.59 10.54
CA SER A 15 17.29 5.17 10.86
C SER A 15 16.15 4.43 10.15
N PRO A 16 16.43 3.65 9.09
CA PRO A 16 15.40 2.96 8.33
C PRO A 16 14.48 2.05 9.16
N LEU A 17 14.99 1.45 10.26
CA LEU A 17 14.16 0.64 11.16
C LEU A 17 13.22 1.48 12.01
N SER A 18 13.70 2.62 12.52
CA SER A 18 12.86 3.54 13.28
C SER A 18 11.84 4.19 12.36
N ASP A 19 12.26 4.59 11.16
CA ASP A 19 11.42 5.17 10.13
C ASP A 19 10.32 4.18 9.72
N LEU A 20 10.65 2.89 9.53
CA LEU A 20 9.67 1.83 9.25
C LEU A 20 8.60 1.69 10.35
N VAL A 21 9.00 1.79 11.62
CA VAL A 21 8.09 1.53 12.75
C VAL A 21 7.25 2.75 13.10
N TYR A 22 7.83 3.96 13.00
CA TYR A 22 7.25 5.17 13.59
C TYR A 22 6.86 6.24 12.57
N ALA A 23 7.41 6.21 11.36
CA ALA A 23 7.17 7.25 10.35
C ALA A 23 6.46 6.71 9.10
N ALA A 24 6.77 5.48 8.68
CA ALA A 24 6.26 4.90 7.45
C ALA A 24 4.75 4.65 7.50
N HIS A 25 4.10 4.88 6.36
CA HIS A 25 2.68 4.69 6.14
C HIS A 25 2.44 3.58 5.11
N SER A 26 1.19 3.09 5.04
CA SER A 26 0.80 2.09 4.04
C SER A 26 0.97 2.58 2.60
N SER A 27 0.93 3.90 2.37
CA SER A 27 1.17 4.53 1.07
C SER A 27 2.61 4.40 0.57
N ASP A 28 3.57 4.09 1.46
CA ASP A 28 4.97 3.97 1.09
C ASP A 28 5.31 2.58 0.54
N VAL A 29 4.37 1.62 0.62
CA VAL A 29 4.57 0.26 0.10
C VAL A 29 4.51 0.28 -1.42
N VAL A 30 5.62 -0.07 -2.06
CA VAL A 30 5.74 -0.13 -3.53
C VAL A 30 5.74 -1.56 -4.06
N GLY A 31 5.85 -2.58 -3.20
CA GLY A 31 5.80 -3.97 -3.63
C GLY A 31 5.43 -4.98 -2.56
N VAL A 32 4.61 -5.96 -2.92
CA VAL A 32 4.21 -7.08 -2.06
C VAL A 32 4.32 -8.37 -2.86
N PHE A 33 4.97 -9.37 -2.29
CA PHE A 33 5.17 -10.68 -2.91
C PHE A 33 4.70 -11.77 -1.95
N VAL A 34 4.02 -12.78 -2.48
CA VAL A 34 3.60 -13.99 -1.76
C VAL A 34 4.02 -15.19 -2.60
N ASP A 35 4.75 -16.13 -1.98
CA ASP A 35 5.33 -17.31 -2.67
C ASP A 35 6.09 -16.95 -3.96
N GLY A 36 6.84 -15.86 -3.91
CA GLY A 36 7.63 -15.36 -5.06
C GLY A 36 6.81 -14.67 -6.15
N ARG A 37 5.49 -14.56 -6.02
CA ARG A 37 4.61 -13.89 -6.99
C ARG A 37 4.28 -12.46 -6.53
N PRO A 38 4.44 -11.43 -7.39
CA PRO A 38 4.06 -10.06 -7.03
C PRO A 38 2.54 -9.92 -7.01
N LEU A 39 2.01 -9.35 -5.93
CA LEU A 39 0.61 -8.95 -5.78
C LEU A 39 0.44 -7.43 -5.93
N LEU A 40 1.49 -6.69 -5.59
CA LEU A 40 1.66 -5.25 -5.78
C LEU A 40 3.09 -5.04 -6.31
N LEU A 41 3.27 -4.20 -7.31
CA LEU A 41 4.59 -3.83 -7.82
C LEU A 41 4.55 -2.43 -8.42
N GLU A 42 5.56 -1.61 -8.12
CA GLU A 42 5.62 -0.18 -8.52
C GLU A 42 4.38 0.62 -8.09
N GLY A 43 3.77 0.24 -6.96
CA GLY A 43 2.55 0.89 -6.45
C GLY A 43 1.24 0.42 -7.11
N GLU A 44 1.30 -0.48 -8.09
CA GLU A 44 0.14 -0.97 -8.83
C GLU A 44 -0.31 -2.37 -8.34
N LEU A 45 -1.62 -2.55 -8.14
CA LEU A 45 -2.22 -3.83 -7.73
C LEU A 45 -2.32 -4.78 -8.93
N LEU A 46 -1.71 -5.96 -8.83
CA LEU A 46 -1.63 -6.92 -9.94
C LEU A 46 -2.71 -8.01 -9.90
N THR A 47 -3.35 -8.20 -8.75
CA THR A 47 -4.33 -9.28 -8.53
C THR A 47 -5.71 -8.77 -8.11
N ILE A 48 -5.88 -7.47 -7.97
CA ILE A 48 -7.12 -6.83 -7.53
C ILE A 48 -7.48 -5.74 -8.53
N ASP A 49 -8.68 -5.81 -9.08
CA ASP A 49 -9.30 -4.71 -9.83
C ASP A 49 -9.86 -3.70 -8.81
N GLU A 50 -9.13 -2.61 -8.62
CA GLU A 50 -9.46 -1.61 -7.62
C GLU A 50 -10.78 -0.88 -7.93
N GLU A 51 -11.06 -0.59 -9.20
CA GLU A 51 -12.29 0.11 -9.59
C GLU A 51 -13.51 -0.75 -9.31
N ARG A 52 -13.47 -2.03 -9.68
CA ARG A 52 -14.53 -3.00 -9.41
C ARG A 52 -14.76 -3.13 -7.91
N VAL A 53 -13.70 -3.30 -7.12
CA VAL A 53 -13.82 -3.42 -5.65
C VAL A 53 -14.43 -2.16 -5.04
N ARG A 54 -13.98 -0.97 -5.44
CA ARG A 54 -14.55 0.30 -4.98
C ARG A 54 -16.04 0.42 -5.35
N ALA A 55 -16.42 0.00 -6.55
CA ALA A 55 -17.81 0.01 -6.99
C ALA A 55 -18.69 -0.95 -6.16
N GLU A 56 -18.21 -2.17 -5.92
CA GLU A 56 -18.91 -3.14 -5.08
C GLU A 56 -19.07 -2.66 -3.63
N CYS A 57 -18.03 -2.08 -3.05
CA CYS A 57 -18.09 -1.50 -1.70
C CYS A 57 -19.17 -0.42 -1.60
N ARG A 58 -19.24 0.49 -2.59
CA ARG A 58 -20.29 1.52 -2.64
C ARG A 58 -21.68 0.91 -2.80
N ALA A 59 -21.85 -0.11 -3.63
CA ALA A 59 -23.13 -0.79 -3.82
C ALA A 59 -23.59 -1.48 -2.52
N ARG A 60 -22.69 -2.16 -1.81
CA ARG A 60 -22.98 -2.80 -0.52
C ARG A 60 -23.30 -1.80 0.56
N ALA A 61 -22.58 -0.67 0.64
CA ALA A 61 -22.85 0.38 1.63
C ALA A 61 -24.26 0.99 1.49
N ARG A 62 -24.77 1.12 0.26
CA ARG A 62 -26.14 1.59 0.01
C ARG A 62 -27.22 0.66 0.57
N LYS A 63 -26.92 -0.64 0.74
CA LYS A 63 -27.87 -1.62 1.31
C LYS A 63 -28.09 -1.43 2.81
N TYR A 64 -27.16 -0.77 3.50
CA TYR A 64 -27.18 -0.56 4.95
C TYR A 64 -27.37 0.92 5.34
N ARG A 65 -27.73 1.76 4.38
CA ARG A 65 -28.25 3.12 4.63
C ARG A 65 -29.77 3.06 4.71
#